data_AF-D3P230-F1
#
_entry.id   AF-D3P230-F1
#
_cell.length_a   1.000
_cell.length_b   1.000
_cell.length_c   1.000
_cell.angle_alpha   90.00
_cell.angle_beta   90.00
_cell.angle_gamma   90.00
#
_symmetry.space_group_name_H-M   'P 1'
#
loop_
_entity.id
_entity.type
_entity.pdbx_description
1 polymer ?
#
loop_
_entity_poly.entity_id
_entity_poly.type
_entity_poly.pdbx_seq_one_letter_code
_entity_poly.pdbx_strand_id
1 'polypeptide(L)'
;MVDHTLPLPGLSPVAGKPVIGRFDGGRLSSDGGLLVLREVAKRLRIADRLAACIEDPRDPTRTVHSLADIIGFRLLAIAAGYEDGNDAGSLRSDPLFKMALERLPSERDLCSQATISRLENLPDTRALLRMGRAMVDLYCASFRQVPKRIVLDVDDTFDTVHGGQQLRLFNAHYDEYGFQPIVVFDGNGRFVTAVLRPAKRPKGTEIRTFLRRLLRAIRANWPKTEILLRADGHYACPEVLDWCEAEGLDYVLGLPTSSTLRRHVTTLEASTAARFQAMPGADKVVSLRRAPPCDRAGKLNHCACPYGYPYGSPYDYPTRRGDHGPGAAAAVQRRGEAAAGRRGVPAGRQGDRSRPAPGRGRQPAVPLAPPVLRSAAPAARLHADHRRHRRSGTGGGGRADSGASGPTSRSHRGRIRDGALAHHRPGRSGPGRHGDRRAVGTVGMIPVPSGVRVWLAGGVTDMRCGMNSLALKVQEGLGRDPHAGDLYVFRGRRGDMVKCLWHDGLGMSLYAKRLERGRFIWPSPASGAVAISASQFAYLLDAIDWRNPQQTWRPRSAG
;
A
#
# COMPACT_ATOMS: atom_id res chain seq x y z
N MET A 1 -15.21 1.50 -43.63
CA MET A 1 -16.26 1.38 -42.60
C MET A 1 -15.87 2.34 -41.50
N VAL A 2 -16.80 3.21 -41.09
CA VAL A 2 -16.54 4.43 -40.31
C VAL A 2 -15.91 4.08 -38.97
N ASP A 3 -14.71 4.60 -38.73
CA ASP A 3 -13.97 4.47 -37.48
C ASP A 3 -14.70 5.28 -36.40
N HIS A 4 -15.35 4.58 -35.47
CA HIS A 4 -15.95 5.22 -34.30
C HIS A 4 -14.82 5.63 -33.36
N THR A 5 -14.17 6.75 -33.70
CA THR A 5 -13.44 7.56 -32.74
C THR A 5 -14.45 8.01 -31.71
N LEU A 6 -14.51 7.30 -30.59
CA LEU A 6 -15.16 7.83 -29.41
C LEU A 6 -14.17 8.88 -28.87
N PRO A 7 -14.46 10.20 -28.95
CA PRO A 7 -13.83 11.12 -28.01
C PRO A 7 -14.08 10.51 -26.63
N LEU A 8 -13.06 10.34 -25.79
CA LEU A 8 -13.25 9.89 -24.41
C LEU A 8 -13.98 11.05 -23.70
N PRO A 9 -15.33 11.05 -23.61
CA PRO A 9 -16.06 12.25 -23.24
C PRO A 9 -15.75 12.54 -21.77
N GLY A 10 -15.31 13.77 -21.48
CA GLY A 10 -14.99 14.20 -20.11
C GLY A 10 -13.50 14.25 -19.74
N LEU A 11 -12.58 13.90 -20.66
CA LEU A 11 -11.15 14.18 -20.46
C LEU A 11 -10.80 15.61 -20.87
N SER A 12 -9.96 16.28 -20.06
CA SER A 12 -9.45 17.61 -20.40
C SER A 12 -8.44 17.51 -21.56
N PRO A 13 -8.33 18.52 -22.46
CA PRO A 13 -7.28 18.57 -23.48
C PRO A 13 -5.87 18.44 -22.86
N VAL A 14 -4.93 17.81 -23.58
CA VAL A 14 -3.51 17.71 -23.18
C VAL A 14 -2.71 18.71 -24.01
N ALA A 15 -2.01 19.64 -23.35
CA ALA A 15 -1.30 20.74 -24.02
C ALA A 15 -2.18 21.48 -25.06
N GLY A 16 -3.46 21.68 -24.73
CA GLY A 16 -4.44 22.33 -25.61
C GLY A 16 -4.98 21.47 -26.77
N LYS A 17 -4.58 20.18 -26.87
CA LYS A 17 -5.03 19.28 -27.93
C LYS A 17 -6.09 18.29 -27.41
N PRO A 18 -7.15 17.99 -28.18
CA PRO A 18 -8.15 17.00 -27.78
C PRO A 18 -7.53 15.60 -27.72
N VAL A 19 -8.00 14.79 -26.76
CA VAL A 19 -7.58 13.40 -26.62
C VAL A 19 -8.57 12.51 -27.38
N ILE A 20 -8.05 11.72 -28.32
CA ILE A 20 -8.84 10.83 -29.18
C ILE A 20 -8.29 9.41 -29.02
N GLY A 21 -9.14 8.46 -28.62
CA GLY A 21 -8.78 7.05 -28.59
C GLY A 21 -8.84 6.43 -29.99
N ARG A 22 -7.76 5.78 -30.42
CA ARG A 22 -7.68 5.01 -31.67
C ARG A 22 -6.98 3.67 -31.43
N PHE A 23 -7.38 2.66 -32.18
CA PHE A 23 -6.84 1.29 -32.10
C PHE A 23 -6.04 0.92 -33.36
N ASP A 24 -5.50 1.91 -34.07
CA ASP A 24 -4.84 1.79 -35.38
C ASP A 24 -3.32 1.53 -35.29
N GLY A 25 -2.78 1.22 -34.11
CA GLY A 25 -1.47 0.56 -33.97
C GLY A 25 -0.23 1.46 -33.97
N GLY A 26 -0.34 2.71 -33.50
CA GLY A 26 0.82 3.59 -33.27
C GLY A 26 1.65 3.25 -32.01
N ARG A 27 2.13 4.27 -31.27
CA ARG A 27 2.69 4.07 -29.93
C ARG A 27 1.54 3.70 -28.98
N LEU A 28 1.42 2.42 -28.69
CA LEU A 28 0.41 1.89 -27.77
C LEU A 28 0.91 2.00 -26.32
N SER A 29 -0.05 2.10 -25.40
CA SER A 29 0.19 2.04 -23.96
C SER A 29 -0.89 1.18 -23.33
N SER A 30 -0.51 0.39 -22.35
CA SER A 30 -1.43 -0.44 -21.55
C SER A 30 -2.08 0.35 -20.41
N ASP A 31 -1.63 1.59 -20.18
CA ASP A 31 -1.96 2.39 -19.00
C ASP A 31 -3.09 3.40 -19.25
N GLY A 32 -4.11 3.00 -20.02
CA GLY A 32 -5.28 3.82 -20.38
C GLY A 32 -5.90 4.58 -19.22
N GLY A 33 -5.95 3.96 -18.04
CA GLY A 33 -6.52 4.51 -16.82
C GLY A 33 -5.78 5.74 -16.28
N LEU A 34 -4.53 5.98 -16.67
CA LEU A 34 -3.74 7.14 -16.22
C LEU A 34 -4.37 8.47 -16.59
N LEU A 35 -5.12 8.54 -17.70
CA LEU A 35 -5.81 9.77 -18.10
C LEU A 35 -6.94 10.14 -17.14
N VAL A 36 -7.56 9.16 -16.49
CA VAL A 36 -8.55 9.41 -15.43
C VAL A 36 -7.85 9.87 -14.16
N LEU A 37 -6.75 9.21 -13.78
CA LEU A 37 -5.94 9.59 -12.62
C LEU A 37 -5.34 10.99 -12.77
N ARG A 38 -4.99 11.40 -14.00
CA ARG A 38 -4.59 12.76 -14.33
C ARG A 38 -5.65 13.77 -13.92
N GLU A 39 -6.92 13.56 -14.26
CA GLU A 39 -7.98 14.53 -13.90
C GLU A 39 -8.10 14.70 -12.38
N VAL A 40 -7.90 13.61 -11.62
CA VAL A 40 -7.84 13.66 -10.15
C VAL A 40 -6.59 14.40 -9.68
N ALA A 41 -5.42 14.07 -10.24
CA ALA A 41 -4.14 14.69 -9.89
C ALA A 41 -4.14 16.20 -10.15
N LYS A 42 -4.72 16.67 -11.26
CA LYS A 42 -4.89 18.09 -11.58
C LYS A 42 -5.75 18.83 -10.57
N ARG A 43 -6.84 18.21 -10.13
CA ARG A 43 -7.76 18.81 -9.14
C ARG A 43 -7.12 18.90 -7.76
N LEU A 44 -6.44 17.83 -7.33
CA LEU A 44 -5.89 17.75 -5.98
C LEU A 44 -4.52 18.44 -5.86
N ARG A 45 -3.77 18.55 -6.97
CA ARG A 45 -2.42 19.12 -7.05
C ARG A 45 -1.46 18.50 -6.03
N ILE A 46 -1.57 17.18 -5.81
CA ILE A 46 -0.81 16.47 -4.77
C ILE A 46 0.69 16.63 -5.01
N ALA A 47 1.16 16.44 -6.24
CA ALA A 47 2.57 16.55 -6.58
C ALA A 47 3.15 17.94 -6.28
N ASP A 48 2.42 19.01 -6.62
CA ASP A 48 2.84 20.39 -6.31
C ASP A 48 2.92 20.64 -4.81
N ARG A 49 1.92 20.17 -4.04
CA ARG A 49 1.87 20.33 -2.59
C ARG A 49 3.05 19.62 -1.90
N LEU A 50 3.37 18.41 -2.36
CA LEU A 50 4.52 17.65 -1.84
C LEU A 50 5.85 18.27 -2.27
N ALA A 51 5.97 18.72 -3.52
CA ALA A 51 7.16 19.40 -4.02
C ALA A 51 7.47 20.67 -3.21
N ALA A 52 6.45 21.47 -2.88
CA ALA A 52 6.60 22.68 -2.07
C ALA A 52 7.10 22.41 -0.63
N CYS A 53 7.02 21.16 -0.18
CA CYS A 53 7.54 20.74 1.12
C CYS A 53 9.03 20.39 1.10
N ILE A 54 9.65 20.28 -0.08
CA ILE A 54 11.05 19.89 -0.26
C ILE A 54 11.85 21.12 -0.70
N GLU A 55 12.99 21.33 -0.06
CA GLU A 55 13.96 22.31 -0.55
C GLU A 55 14.78 21.66 -1.67
N ASP A 56 14.73 22.21 -2.89
CA ASP A 56 15.45 21.68 -4.04
C ASP A 56 16.87 22.28 -4.10
N PRO A 57 17.93 21.50 -3.82
CA PRO A 57 19.29 22.03 -3.84
C PRO A 57 19.86 22.16 -5.27
N ARG A 58 19.11 21.73 -6.28
CA ARG A 58 19.57 21.72 -7.68
C ARG A 58 19.49 23.13 -8.27
N ASP A 59 20.47 23.47 -9.12
CA ASP A 59 20.44 24.71 -9.90
C ASP A 59 19.23 24.71 -10.86
N PRO A 60 18.29 25.66 -10.74
CA PRO A 60 17.11 25.73 -11.59
C PRO A 60 17.44 25.85 -13.09
N THR A 61 18.56 26.49 -13.43
CA THR A 61 19.00 26.68 -14.82
C THR A 61 19.50 25.40 -15.48
N ARG A 62 19.86 24.39 -14.65
CA ARG A 62 20.36 23.08 -15.08
C ARG A 62 19.33 21.97 -14.85
N THR A 63 18.11 22.32 -14.45
CA THR A 63 17.07 21.37 -14.10
C THR A 63 16.08 21.21 -15.25
N VAL A 64 15.93 19.99 -15.76
CA VAL A 64 14.99 19.66 -16.84
C VAL A 64 13.61 19.24 -16.30
N HIS A 65 13.58 18.61 -15.12
CA HIS A 65 12.36 18.10 -14.50
C HIS A 65 12.19 18.73 -13.11
N SER A 66 11.08 19.43 -12.93
CA SER A 66 10.70 20.00 -11.63
C SER A 66 10.48 18.89 -10.59
N LEU A 67 10.57 19.20 -9.29
CA LEU A 67 10.22 18.21 -8.26
C LEU A 67 8.77 17.75 -8.40
N ALA A 68 7.86 18.65 -8.77
CA ALA A 68 6.45 18.30 -9.01
C ALA A 68 6.30 17.30 -10.16
N ASP A 69 7.05 17.46 -11.26
CA ASP A 69 7.03 16.52 -12.39
C ASP A 69 7.55 15.14 -11.96
N ILE A 70 8.64 15.10 -11.19
CA ILE A 70 9.25 13.84 -10.73
C ILE A 70 8.31 13.14 -9.74
N ILE A 71 7.74 13.87 -8.77
CA ILE A 71 6.76 13.34 -7.82
C ILE A 71 5.51 12.87 -8.56
N GLY A 72 5.00 13.66 -9.51
CA GLY A 72 3.83 13.32 -10.31
C GLY A 72 4.03 12.02 -11.09
N PHE A 73 5.18 11.87 -11.76
CA PHE A 73 5.51 10.64 -12.46
C PHE A 73 5.57 9.45 -11.51
N ARG A 74 6.20 9.63 -10.34
CA ARG A 74 6.31 8.57 -9.35
C ARG A 74 4.96 8.15 -8.78
N LEU A 75 4.08 9.10 -8.46
CA LEU A 75 2.73 8.83 -7.98
C LEU A 75 1.90 8.05 -9.00
N LEU A 76 1.96 8.45 -10.27
CA LEU A 76 1.25 7.75 -11.34
C LEU A 76 1.81 6.35 -11.60
N ALA A 77 3.13 6.18 -11.52
CA ALA A 77 3.77 4.87 -11.67
C ALA A 77 3.29 3.91 -10.56
N ILE A 78 3.29 4.36 -9.31
CA ILE A 78 2.75 3.58 -8.17
C ILE A 78 1.27 3.25 -8.40
N ALA A 79 0.46 4.23 -8.80
CA ALA A 79 -0.97 4.01 -9.04
C ALA A 79 -1.26 3.04 -10.19
N ALA A 80 -0.35 2.92 -11.16
CA ALA A 80 -0.41 1.95 -12.25
C ALA A 80 0.22 0.59 -11.91
N GLY A 81 0.75 0.41 -10.68
CA GLY A 81 1.33 -0.86 -10.20
C GLY A 81 2.85 -1.00 -10.38
N TYR A 82 3.55 0.07 -10.75
CA TYR A 82 5.00 0.11 -10.95
C TYR A 82 5.72 0.69 -9.72
N GLU A 83 5.63 -0.02 -8.59
CA GLU A 83 6.08 0.45 -7.28
C GLU A 83 7.61 0.46 -7.11
N ASP A 84 8.35 -0.39 -7.82
CA ASP A 84 9.81 -0.54 -7.63
C ASP A 84 10.64 0.58 -8.29
N GLY A 85 10.03 1.35 -9.19
CA GLY A 85 10.66 2.49 -9.87
C GLY A 85 11.69 2.12 -10.94
N ASN A 86 12.15 0.88 -11.01
CA ASN A 86 12.99 0.31 -12.08
C ASN A 86 12.37 0.49 -13.48
N ASP A 87 11.04 0.36 -13.58
CA ASP A 87 10.30 0.51 -14.83
C ASP A 87 10.30 1.95 -15.38
N ALA A 88 10.67 2.94 -14.57
CA ALA A 88 10.76 4.34 -15.00
C ALA A 88 11.69 4.54 -16.21
N GLY A 89 12.68 3.66 -16.41
CA GLY A 89 13.53 3.65 -17.60
C GLY A 89 12.73 3.48 -18.90
N SER A 90 11.73 2.60 -18.90
CA SER A 90 10.85 2.34 -20.04
C SER A 90 9.66 3.30 -20.06
N LEU A 91 8.98 3.46 -18.91
CA LEU A 91 7.75 4.26 -18.77
C LEU A 91 7.96 5.74 -19.06
N ARG A 92 9.18 6.28 -18.93
CA ARG A 92 9.45 7.69 -19.24
C ARG A 92 9.15 8.08 -20.69
N SER A 93 9.14 7.11 -21.58
CA SER A 93 8.85 7.28 -23.01
C SER A 93 7.41 6.90 -23.38
N ASP A 94 6.64 6.36 -22.44
CA ASP A 94 5.26 5.93 -22.67
C ASP A 94 4.36 7.13 -22.99
N PRO A 95 3.52 7.05 -24.05
CA PRO A 95 2.69 8.16 -24.48
C PRO A 95 1.63 8.56 -23.44
N LEU A 96 1.05 7.63 -22.69
CA LEU A 96 0.04 7.92 -21.68
C LEU A 96 0.63 8.48 -20.40
N PHE A 97 1.80 8.01 -19.97
CA PHE A 97 2.52 8.63 -18.85
C PHE A 97 2.90 10.09 -19.15
N LYS A 98 3.36 10.38 -20.37
CA LYS A 98 3.62 11.76 -20.80
C LYS A 98 2.34 12.60 -20.76
N MET A 99 1.26 12.09 -21.36
CA MET A 99 -0.03 12.79 -21.39
C MET A 99 -0.62 13.01 -20.00
N ALA A 100 -0.47 12.04 -19.11
CA ALA A 100 -0.91 12.12 -17.72
C ALA A 100 -0.20 13.25 -16.94
N LEU A 101 0.97 13.69 -17.39
CA LEU A 101 1.75 14.80 -16.86
C LEU A 101 1.74 16.03 -17.77
N GLU A 102 0.66 16.22 -18.53
CA GLU A 102 0.44 17.39 -19.41
C GLU A 102 1.46 17.54 -20.55
N ARG A 103 2.11 16.45 -20.97
CA ARG A 103 3.06 16.44 -22.09
C ARG A 103 2.51 15.66 -23.29
N LEU A 104 2.78 16.14 -24.49
CA LEU A 104 2.47 15.42 -25.71
C LEU A 104 3.37 14.17 -25.84
N PRO A 105 2.89 13.09 -26.49
CA PRO A 105 3.71 11.90 -26.76
C PRO A 105 5.04 12.19 -27.50
N SER A 106 5.05 13.23 -28.34
CA SER A 106 6.21 13.69 -29.13
C SER A 106 7.18 14.56 -28.33
N GLU A 107 6.79 15.05 -27.16
CA GLU A 107 7.67 15.86 -26.32
C GLU A 107 8.71 15.01 -25.60
N ARG A 108 9.67 15.71 -24.96
CA ARG A 108 10.77 15.09 -24.22
C ARG A 108 10.25 14.06 -23.22
N ASP A 109 10.99 12.96 -23.11
CA ASP A 109 10.77 11.92 -22.11
C ASP A 109 10.72 12.47 -20.69
N LEU A 110 10.00 11.76 -19.82
CA LEU A 110 9.96 12.02 -18.38
C LEU A 110 11.32 11.73 -17.73
N CYS A 111 11.42 11.97 -16.43
CA CYS A 111 12.66 11.75 -15.71
C CYS A 111 13.03 10.25 -15.66
N SER A 112 14.32 9.98 -15.52
CA SER A 112 14.84 8.61 -15.46
C SER A 112 14.70 8.00 -14.06
N GLN A 113 14.84 6.67 -13.96
CA GLN A 113 14.89 5.95 -12.68
C GLN A 113 15.89 6.57 -11.69
N ALA A 114 17.13 6.87 -12.12
CA ALA A 114 18.12 7.49 -11.25
C ALA A 114 17.72 8.89 -10.77
N THR A 115 16.84 9.59 -11.49
CA THR A 115 16.30 10.88 -11.04
C THR A 115 15.27 10.68 -9.93
N ILE A 116 14.42 9.65 -10.05
CA ILE A 116 13.46 9.25 -9.01
C ILE A 116 14.20 8.84 -7.74
N SER A 117 15.23 8.00 -7.83
CA SER A 117 15.98 7.58 -6.64
C SER A 117 16.64 8.75 -5.91
N ARG A 118 17.15 9.76 -6.62
CA ARG A 118 17.67 10.97 -5.98
C ARG A 118 16.58 11.76 -5.27
N LEU A 119 15.40 11.89 -5.87
CA LEU A 119 14.24 12.51 -5.22
C LEU A 119 13.84 11.76 -3.95
N GLU A 120 13.71 10.44 -3.99
CA GLU A 120 13.24 9.65 -2.83
C GLU A 120 14.17 9.76 -1.61
N ASN A 121 15.46 10.04 -1.84
CA ASN A 121 16.45 10.27 -0.79
C ASN A 121 16.60 11.75 -0.37
N LEU A 122 15.86 12.67 -0.99
CA LEU A 122 15.99 14.11 -0.76
C LEU A 122 15.22 14.63 0.48
N PRO A 123 13.97 14.20 0.77
CA PRO A 123 13.22 14.70 1.92
C PRO A 123 13.90 14.39 3.26
N ASP A 124 14.19 15.44 4.03
CA ASP A 124 14.60 15.33 5.42
C ASP A 124 13.40 15.23 6.37
N THR A 125 13.65 15.07 7.67
CA THR A 125 12.58 15.00 8.68
C THR A 125 11.67 16.23 8.66
N ARG A 126 12.18 17.43 8.34
CA ARG A 126 11.37 18.65 8.28
C ARG A 126 10.46 18.64 7.06
N ALA A 127 10.98 18.23 5.91
CA ALA A 127 10.20 18.04 4.69
C ALA A 127 9.07 17.03 4.91
N LEU A 128 9.36 15.89 5.54
CA LEU A 128 8.35 14.87 5.87
C LEU A 128 7.25 15.42 6.80
N LEU A 129 7.60 16.23 7.80
CA LEU A 129 6.62 16.89 8.66
C LEU A 129 5.77 17.92 7.90
N ARG A 130 6.37 18.68 6.97
CA ARG A 130 5.64 19.60 6.08
C ARG A 130 4.71 18.85 5.14
N MET A 131 5.14 17.72 4.59
CA MET A 131 4.30 16.85 3.74
C MET A 131 3.12 16.30 4.53
N GLY A 132 3.35 15.80 5.75
CA GLY A 132 2.27 15.34 6.62
C GLY A 132 1.24 16.43 6.89
N ARG A 133 1.70 17.68 7.10
CA ARG A 133 0.82 18.86 7.23
C ARG A 133 0.06 19.16 5.93
N ALA A 134 0.73 19.13 4.77
CA ALA A 134 0.11 19.37 3.48
C ALA A 134 -0.99 18.33 3.16
N MET A 135 -0.82 17.08 3.61
CA MET A 135 -1.87 16.05 3.50
C MET A 135 -3.07 16.35 4.40
N VAL A 136 -2.85 16.85 5.63
CA VAL A 136 -3.95 17.31 6.50
C VAL A 136 -4.71 18.47 5.86
N ASP A 137 -4.00 19.45 5.29
CA ASP A 137 -4.63 20.59 4.62
C ASP A 137 -5.42 20.14 3.37
N LEU A 138 -4.92 19.15 2.61
CA LEU A 138 -5.63 18.53 1.51
C LEU A 138 -6.89 17.80 1.98
N TYR A 139 -6.79 17.01 3.05
CA TYR A 139 -7.93 16.34 3.68
C TYR A 139 -9.00 17.36 4.10
N CYS A 140 -8.62 18.43 4.79
CA CYS A 140 -9.55 19.46 5.22
C CYS A 140 -10.21 20.18 4.03
N ALA A 141 -9.44 20.49 2.98
CA ALA A 141 -9.96 21.11 1.77
C ALA A 141 -10.89 20.21 0.95
N SER A 142 -10.90 18.89 1.21
CA SER A 142 -11.77 17.93 0.49
C SER A 142 -13.26 18.05 0.85
N PHE A 143 -13.58 18.75 1.94
CA PHE A 143 -14.96 18.91 2.41
C PHE A 143 -15.59 20.18 1.83
N ARG A 144 -16.80 20.06 1.28
CA ARG A 144 -17.59 21.23 0.81
C ARG A 144 -18.01 22.15 1.95
N GLN A 145 -18.21 21.60 3.14
CA GLN A 145 -18.59 22.32 4.34
C GLN A 145 -17.80 21.77 5.53
N VAL A 146 -17.44 22.64 6.47
CA VAL A 146 -16.71 22.25 7.68
C VAL A 146 -17.58 21.28 8.50
N PRO A 147 -17.09 20.06 8.80
CA PRO A 147 -17.86 19.09 9.57
C PRO A 147 -17.99 19.54 11.03
N LYS A 148 -19.17 19.30 11.64
CA LYS A 148 -19.36 19.56 13.08
C LYS A 148 -18.49 18.64 13.95
N ARG A 149 -18.36 17.38 13.54
CA ARG A 149 -17.56 16.36 14.22
C ARG A 149 -16.84 15.49 13.21
N ILE A 150 -15.63 15.07 13.55
CA ILE A 150 -14.87 14.05 12.82
C ILE A 150 -14.42 12.94 13.76
N VAL A 151 -14.21 11.76 13.20
CA VAL A 151 -13.56 10.62 13.86
C VAL A 151 -12.20 10.43 13.20
N LEU A 152 -11.15 10.31 14.00
CA LEU A 152 -9.79 10.04 13.53
C LEU A 152 -9.36 8.65 13.99
N ASP A 153 -9.09 7.78 13.04
CA ASP A 153 -8.58 6.43 13.25
C ASP A 153 -7.07 6.47 13.09
N VAL A 154 -6.36 6.18 14.18
CA VAL A 154 -4.89 6.21 14.24
C VAL A 154 -4.38 4.79 14.43
N ASP A 155 -3.73 4.29 13.40
CA ASP A 155 -3.23 2.93 13.35
C ASP A 155 -1.74 2.89 12.99
N ASP A 156 -1.05 1.85 13.45
CA ASP A 156 0.30 1.53 12.99
C ASP A 156 0.20 0.42 11.94
N THR A 157 0.83 0.62 10.79
CA THR A 157 0.97 -0.43 9.78
C THR A 157 2.42 -0.90 9.74
N PHE A 158 2.64 -2.21 9.76
CA PHE A 158 3.98 -2.78 9.68
C PHE A 158 4.38 -2.96 8.22
N ASP A 159 5.54 -2.42 7.88
CA ASP A 159 6.11 -2.48 6.53
C ASP A 159 7.43 -3.26 6.57
N THR A 160 7.41 -4.45 5.98
CA THR A 160 8.56 -5.36 6.00
C THR A 160 9.68 -4.82 5.13
N VAL A 161 10.90 -4.75 5.68
CA VAL A 161 12.07 -4.29 4.94
C VAL A 161 12.69 -5.42 4.13
N HIS A 162 13.10 -5.09 2.91
CA HIS A 162 13.95 -5.96 2.08
C HIS A 162 15.38 -5.42 2.04
N GLY A 163 16.36 -6.29 2.32
CA GLY A 163 17.77 -5.92 2.34
C GLY A 163 18.16 -5.01 3.51
N GLY A 164 19.33 -4.37 3.41
CA GLY A 164 19.95 -3.58 4.48
C GLY A 164 19.51 -2.12 4.56
N GLN A 165 18.21 -1.82 4.44
CA GLN A 165 17.73 -0.43 4.43
C GLN A 165 18.04 0.30 5.75
N GLN A 166 18.34 1.60 5.64
CA GLN A 166 18.62 2.46 6.79
C GLN A 166 17.39 2.56 7.70
N LEU A 167 17.62 2.71 9.01
CA LEU A 167 16.58 2.87 10.04
C LEU A 167 15.65 1.67 10.24
N ARG A 168 15.88 0.53 9.56
CA ARG A 168 15.16 -0.72 9.83
C ARG A 168 15.41 -1.18 11.26
N LEU A 169 14.35 -1.59 11.96
CA LEU A 169 14.46 -2.20 13.29
C LEU A 169 13.74 -3.54 13.30
N PHE A 170 14.25 -4.47 14.09
CA PHE A 170 13.57 -5.73 14.36
C PHE A 170 12.37 -5.47 15.29
N ASN A 171 11.21 -5.99 14.92
CA ASN A 171 10.00 -5.92 15.73
C ASN A 171 9.58 -7.32 16.18
N ALA A 172 9.69 -7.59 17.48
CA ALA A 172 9.40 -8.90 18.07
C ALA A 172 7.92 -9.34 17.95
N HIS A 173 6.98 -8.42 17.75
CA HIS A 173 5.58 -8.78 17.54
C HIS A 173 5.36 -9.40 16.15
N TYR A 174 6.07 -8.89 15.15
CA TYR A 174 5.99 -9.37 13.76
C TYR A 174 7.09 -10.39 13.42
N ASP A 175 8.06 -10.58 14.33
CA ASP A 175 9.23 -11.44 14.17
C ASP A 175 10.02 -11.11 12.89
N GLU A 176 10.14 -9.82 12.57
CA GLU A 176 10.69 -9.38 11.28
C GLU A 176 11.32 -7.98 11.38
N TYR A 177 12.23 -7.65 10.45
CA TYR A 177 12.76 -6.30 10.27
C TYR A 177 11.82 -5.43 9.44
N GLY A 178 11.53 -4.23 9.92
CA GLY A 178 10.60 -3.36 9.21
C GLY A 178 10.64 -1.90 9.62
N PHE A 179 9.67 -1.18 9.06
CA PHE A 179 9.16 0.10 9.53
C PHE A 179 7.77 -0.09 10.14
N GLN A 180 7.34 0.86 10.95
CA GLN A 180 5.99 0.83 11.52
C GLN A 180 5.35 2.22 11.44
N PRO A 181 5.12 2.75 10.22
CA PRO A 181 4.47 4.04 10.03
C PRO A 181 3.13 4.12 10.75
N ILE A 182 2.86 5.29 11.33
CA ILE A 182 1.52 5.64 11.81
C ILE A 182 0.75 6.20 10.62
N VAL A 183 -0.43 5.65 10.35
CA VAL A 183 -1.36 6.12 9.34
C VAL A 183 -2.64 6.61 10.01
N VAL A 184 -3.20 7.70 9.49
CA VAL A 184 -4.42 8.29 10.02
C VAL A 184 -5.48 8.36 8.94
N PHE A 185 -6.64 7.80 9.26
CA PHE A 185 -7.83 7.88 8.43
C PHE A 185 -8.96 8.59 9.18
N ASP A 186 -9.92 9.14 8.46
CA ASP A 186 -11.19 9.54 9.06
C ASP A 186 -12.13 8.34 9.18
N GLY A 187 -13.23 8.49 9.92
CA GLY A 187 -14.24 7.44 10.10
C GLY A 187 -14.94 6.98 8.80
N ASN A 188 -14.70 7.62 7.65
CA ASN A 188 -15.18 7.20 6.33
C ASN A 188 -14.06 6.57 5.48
N GLY A 189 -12.87 6.34 6.04
CA GLY A 189 -11.71 5.79 5.34
C GLY A 189 -10.94 6.79 4.48
N ARG A 190 -11.15 8.11 4.64
CA ARG A 190 -10.35 9.12 3.94
C ARG A 190 -8.99 9.24 4.59
N PHE A 191 -7.93 9.18 3.79
CA PHE A 191 -6.58 9.38 4.27
C PHE A 191 -6.38 10.82 4.77
N VAL A 192 -5.88 10.96 5.99
CA VAL A 192 -5.62 12.26 6.64
C VAL A 192 -4.13 12.58 6.57
N THR A 193 -3.28 11.69 7.08
CA THR A 193 -1.82 11.86 7.08
C THR A 193 -1.10 10.56 7.46
N ALA A 194 0.22 10.55 7.31
CA ALA A 194 1.08 9.48 7.82
C ALA A 194 2.37 10.03 8.44
N VAL A 195 2.95 9.24 9.35
CA VAL A 195 4.26 9.50 9.95
C VAL A 195 5.14 8.28 9.77
N LEU A 196 6.20 8.44 8.98
CA LEU A 196 7.22 7.42 8.76
C LEU A 196 8.09 7.28 10.01
N ARG A 197 8.28 6.03 10.45
CA ARG A 197 9.05 5.73 11.67
C ARG A 197 9.62 4.31 11.65
N PRO A 198 10.75 4.07 12.34
CA PRO A 198 11.29 2.74 12.56
C PRO A 198 10.28 1.80 13.26
N ALA A 199 10.41 0.49 13.05
CA ALA A 199 9.52 -0.52 13.67
C ALA A 199 9.77 -0.77 15.16
N LYS A 200 9.71 0.30 15.96
CA LYS A 200 9.68 0.24 17.42
C LYS A 200 8.31 0.69 17.92
N ARG A 201 7.90 0.30 19.12
CA ARG A 201 6.72 0.91 19.77
C ARG A 201 7.04 2.36 20.19
N PRO A 202 6.16 3.35 19.92
CA PRO A 202 6.42 4.73 20.33
C PRO A 202 6.16 4.90 21.83
N LYS A 203 6.89 5.80 22.47
CA LYS A 203 6.63 6.23 23.86
C LYS A 203 5.38 7.11 23.89
N GLY A 204 4.68 7.16 25.03
CA GLY A 204 3.49 8.03 25.19
C GLY A 204 3.77 9.51 24.87
N THR A 205 4.96 10.00 25.20
CA THR A 205 5.40 11.37 24.84
C THR A 205 5.60 11.58 23.34
N GLU A 206 6.07 10.56 22.60
CA GLU A 206 6.20 10.58 21.13
C GLU A 206 4.79 10.59 20.49
N ILE A 207 3.90 9.72 20.96
CA ILE A 207 2.49 9.65 20.50
C ILE A 207 1.79 10.98 20.72
N ARG A 208 1.83 11.51 21.95
CA ARG A 208 1.24 12.82 22.30
C ARG A 208 1.78 13.94 21.41
N THR A 209 3.09 13.93 21.13
CA THR A 209 3.71 14.97 20.28
C THR A 209 3.20 14.90 18.85
N PHE A 210 3.03 13.70 18.31
CA PHE A 210 2.42 13.47 17.01
C PHE A 210 0.96 13.94 16.99
N LEU A 211 0.12 13.44 17.90
CA LEU A 211 -1.31 13.78 17.96
C LEU A 211 -1.50 15.29 18.10
N ARG A 212 -0.71 15.95 18.95
CA ARG A 212 -0.74 17.41 19.11
C ARG A 212 -0.43 18.16 17.81
N ARG A 213 0.52 17.68 17.00
CA ARG A 213 0.84 18.29 15.70
C ARG A 213 -0.29 18.08 14.69
N LEU A 214 -0.84 16.86 14.64
CA LEU A 214 -1.99 16.52 13.81
C LEU A 214 -3.20 17.41 14.15
N LEU A 215 -3.57 17.49 15.42
CA LEU A 215 -4.72 18.27 15.85
C LEU A 215 -4.52 19.77 15.66
N ARG A 216 -3.31 20.29 15.91
CA ARG A 216 -3.00 21.68 15.56
C ARG A 216 -3.16 21.94 14.07
N ALA A 217 -2.88 20.95 13.23
CA ALA A 217 -3.08 21.05 11.79
C ALA A 217 -4.55 21.07 11.39
N ILE A 218 -5.34 20.17 11.94
CA ILE A 218 -6.79 20.14 11.72
C ILE A 218 -7.44 21.41 12.26
N ARG A 219 -7.16 21.81 13.50
CA ARG A 219 -7.74 23.00 14.15
C ARG A 219 -7.37 24.32 13.47
N ALA A 220 -6.22 24.39 12.79
CA ALA A 220 -5.87 25.55 11.98
C ALA A 220 -6.80 25.73 10.76
N ASN A 221 -7.38 24.63 10.25
CA ASN A 221 -8.41 24.67 9.20
C ASN A 221 -9.82 24.76 9.81
N TRP A 222 -10.08 24.01 10.88
CA TRP A 222 -11.39 23.84 11.49
C TRP A 222 -11.34 24.06 13.02
N PRO A 223 -11.39 25.31 13.49
CA PRO A 223 -11.16 25.63 14.90
C PRO A 223 -12.21 25.06 15.87
N LYS A 224 -13.43 24.80 15.38
CA LYS A 224 -14.60 24.44 16.20
C LYS A 224 -15.08 23.00 15.99
N THR A 225 -14.44 22.23 15.12
CA THR A 225 -14.86 20.85 14.85
C THR A 225 -14.54 19.97 16.05
N GLU A 226 -15.53 19.22 16.52
CA GLU A 226 -15.36 18.20 17.55
C GLU A 226 -14.57 17.01 16.99
N ILE A 227 -13.66 16.46 17.79
CA ILE A 227 -12.78 15.37 17.36
C ILE A 227 -12.94 14.19 18.31
N LEU A 228 -13.30 13.04 17.74
CA LEU A 228 -13.22 11.74 18.40
C LEU A 228 -11.96 11.01 17.92
N LEU A 229 -11.04 10.72 18.82
CA LEU A 229 -9.84 9.94 18.54
C LEU A 229 -10.10 8.44 18.77
N ARG A 230 -9.85 7.59 17.78
CA ARG A 230 -9.83 6.13 17.92
C ARG A 230 -8.44 5.60 17.63
N ALA A 231 -7.96 4.70 18.48
CA ALA A 231 -6.67 4.06 18.27
C ALA A 231 -6.53 2.78 19.09
N ASP A 232 -5.53 1.98 18.75
CA ASP A 232 -5.24 0.69 19.37
C ASP A 232 -4.77 0.76 20.82
N GLY A 233 -4.71 -0.42 21.45
CA GLY A 233 -4.33 -0.62 22.85
C GLY A 233 -3.07 0.11 23.31
N HIS A 234 -2.10 0.24 22.42
CA HIS A 234 -0.82 0.80 22.78
C HIS A 234 -0.79 2.33 22.85
N TYR A 235 -1.85 3.00 22.36
CA TYR A 235 -2.09 4.44 22.48
C TYR A 235 -2.70 4.83 23.84
N ALA A 236 -3.30 3.88 24.56
CA ALA A 236 -3.86 4.10 25.90
C ALA A 236 -2.77 4.21 26.98
N CYS A 237 -1.96 5.26 26.88
CA CYS A 237 -0.93 5.62 27.85
C CYS A 237 -1.31 6.92 28.59
N PRO A 238 -0.86 7.10 29.84
CA PRO A 238 -1.22 8.27 30.66
C PRO A 238 -1.00 9.60 29.95
N GLU A 239 0.12 9.75 29.24
CA GLU A 239 0.45 11.00 28.55
C GLU A 239 -0.51 11.36 27.42
N VAL A 240 -1.16 10.36 26.80
CA VAL A 240 -2.17 10.57 25.76
C VAL A 240 -3.53 10.81 26.38
N LEU A 241 -3.90 10.06 27.42
CA LEU A 241 -5.16 10.21 28.14
C LEU A 241 -5.27 11.60 28.78
N ASP A 242 -4.29 11.98 29.60
CA ASP A 242 -4.24 13.28 30.27
C ASP A 242 -4.28 14.42 29.25
N TRP A 243 -3.61 14.25 28.10
CA TRP A 243 -3.60 15.23 27.03
C TRP A 243 -4.95 15.33 26.31
N CYS A 244 -5.61 14.20 26.02
CA CYS A 244 -6.95 14.19 25.42
C CYS A 244 -7.97 14.90 26.33
N GLU A 245 -7.93 14.63 27.63
CA GLU A 245 -8.79 15.27 28.61
C GLU A 245 -8.56 16.78 28.66
N ALA A 246 -7.29 17.21 28.76
CA ALA A 246 -6.90 18.62 28.80
C ALA A 246 -7.29 19.39 27.53
N GLU A 247 -7.22 18.75 26.36
CA GLU A 247 -7.57 19.36 25.07
C GLU A 247 -9.06 19.28 24.73
N GLY A 248 -9.88 18.69 25.61
CA GLY A 248 -11.31 18.55 25.38
C GLY A 248 -11.69 17.54 24.30
N LEU A 249 -10.86 16.52 24.06
CA LEU A 249 -11.11 15.51 23.03
C LEU A 249 -11.99 14.38 23.56
N ASP A 250 -12.82 13.84 22.68
CA ASP A 250 -13.40 12.52 22.91
C ASP A 250 -12.40 11.46 22.42
N TYR A 251 -12.35 10.30 23.08
CA TYR A 251 -11.48 9.21 22.66
C TYR A 251 -12.08 7.84 22.94
N VAL A 252 -11.76 6.88 22.06
CA VAL A 252 -12.00 5.45 22.24
C VAL A 252 -10.67 4.76 21.93
N LEU A 253 -9.92 4.46 22.99
CA LEU A 253 -8.65 3.77 22.87
C LEU A 253 -8.83 2.32 23.30
N GLY A 254 -8.21 1.40 22.56
CA GLY A 254 -8.10 0.02 23.03
C GLY A 254 -7.46 0.00 24.43
N LEU A 255 -7.90 -0.92 25.29
CA LEU A 255 -7.25 -1.17 26.57
C LEU A 255 -6.63 -2.56 26.51
N PRO A 256 -5.28 -2.69 26.57
CA PRO A 256 -4.66 -3.98 26.60
C PRO A 256 -5.13 -4.73 27.85
N THR A 257 -5.56 -5.97 27.66
CA THR A 257 -6.02 -6.81 28.77
C THR A 257 -4.85 -7.12 29.70
N SER A 258 -5.03 -6.81 30.98
CA SER A 258 -4.14 -7.23 32.05
C SER A 258 -4.91 -8.05 33.07
N SER A 259 -4.23 -8.89 33.83
CA SER A 259 -4.86 -9.66 34.92
C SER A 259 -5.56 -8.74 35.94
N THR A 260 -4.96 -7.57 36.22
CA THR A 260 -5.56 -6.53 37.05
C THR A 260 -6.84 -5.98 36.44
N LEU A 261 -6.81 -5.53 35.18
CA LEU A 261 -8.00 -5.00 34.52
C LEU A 261 -9.10 -6.08 34.42
N ARG A 262 -8.73 -7.32 34.08
CA ARG A 262 -9.64 -8.47 34.06
C ARG A 262 -10.35 -8.61 35.39
N ARG A 263 -9.62 -8.61 36.51
CA ARG A 263 -10.19 -8.71 37.86
C ARG A 263 -11.20 -7.60 38.17
N HIS A 264 -10.96 -6.37 37.71
CA HIS A 264 -11.88 -5.25 37.91
C HIS A 264 -13.10 -5.29 36.98
N VAL A 265 -12.95 -5.84 35.78
CA VAL A 265 -13.99 -5.81 34.74
C VAL A 265 -14.86 -7.07 34.73
N THR A 266 -14.40 -8.22 35.26
CA THR A 266 -15.17 -9.49 35.29
C THR A 266 -16.57 -9.31 35.87
N THR A 267 -16.70 -8.61 37.00
CA THR A 267 -18.00 -8.37 37.64
C THR A 267 -18.89 -7.44 36.80
N LEU A 268 -18.28 -6.43 36.16
CA LEU A 268 -18.98 -5.50 35.28
C LEU A 268 -19.48 -6.20 34.01
N GLU A 269 -18.64 -7.03 33.37
CA GLU A 269 -19.00 -7.88 32.22
C GLU A 269 -20.17 -8.81 32.55
N ALA A 270 -20.09 -9.53 33.68
CA ALA A 270 -21.16 -10.42 34.14
C ALA A 270 -22.48 -9.65 34.36
N SER A 271 -22.41 -8.50 35.02
CA SER A 271 -23.60 -7.65 35.27
C SER A 271 -24.18 -7.06 33.98
N THR A 272 -23.32 -6.68 33.03
CA THR A 272 -23.74 -6.09 31.75
C THR A 272 -24.37 -7.13 30.84
N ALA A 273 -23.78 -8.34 30.78
CA ALA A 273 -24.34 -9.47 30.05
C ALA A 273 -25.72 -9.87 30.62
N ALA A 274 -25.86 -9.93 31.94
CA ALA A 274 -27.15 -10.20 32.59
C ALA A 274 -28.21 -9.14 32.26
N ARG A 275 -27.84 -7.84 32.29
CA ARG A 275 -28.74 -6.74 31.91
C ARG A 275 -29.14 -6.78 30.43
N PHE A 276 -28.19 -7.10 29.55
CA PHE A 276 -28.45 -7.25 28.12
C PHE A 276 -29.41 -8.41 27.83
N GLN A 277 -29.20 -9.57 28.49
CA GLN A 277 -30.11 -10.71 28.39
C GLN A 277 -31.50 -10.43 28.97
N ALA A 278 -31.58 -9.55 29.99
CA ALA A 278 -32.84 -9.13 30.59
C ALA A 278 -33.61 -8.05 29.79
N MET A 279 -33.02 -7.48 28.73
CA MET A 279 -33.68 -6.51 27.83
C MET A 279 -33.79 -7.03 26.40
N PRO A 280 -34.65 -8.03 26.12
CA PRO A 280 -34.92 -8.45 24.75
C PRO A 280 -35.70 -7.33 24.03
N GLY A 281 -35.02 -6.59 23.14
CA GLY A 281 -35.69 -5.65 22.21
C GLY A 281 -35.22 -4.19 22.21
N ALA A 282 -34.15 -3.83 22.94
CA ALA A 282 -33.61 -2.48 22.90
C ALA A 282 -32.45 -2.35 21.89
N ASP A 283 -32.75 -2.18 20.61
CA ASP A 283 -31.81 -1.88 19.52
C ASP A 283 -31.12 -0.49 19.63
N LYS A 284 -31.05 0.10 20.82
CA LYS A 284 -30.42 1.42 21.02
C LYS A 284 -29.07 1.25 21.69
N VAL A 285 -28.03 1.24 20.86
CA VAL A 285 -26.65 1.49 21.27
C VAL A 285 -26.61 2.82 22.05
N VAL A 286 -26.43 2.75 23.37
CA VAL A 286 -26.30 3.92 24.23
C VAL A 286 -24.93 4.54 23.99
N SER A 287 -24.89 5.82 23.58
CA SER A 287 -23.63 6.56 23.48
C SER A 287 -22.96 6.64 24.85
N LEU A 288 -21.73 6.15 24.98
CA LEU A 288 -20.89 6.42 26.15
C LEU A 288 -20.66 7.94 26.22
N ARG A 289 -21.32 8.61 27.17
CA ARG A 289 -20.99 10.00 27.54
C ARG A 289 -19.78 9.97 28.46
N ARG A 290 -18.93 10.99 28.33
CA ARG A 290 -17.76 11.30 29.19
C ARG A 290 -17.97 10.84 30.63
N ALA A 291 -17.03 10.05 31.15
CA ALA A 291 -16.88 9.95 32.60
C ALA A 291 -16.58 11.36 33.12
N PRO A 292 -17.26 11.84 34.18
CA PRO A 292 -16.92 13.13 34.77
C PRO A 292 -15.46 13.10 35.29
N PRO A 293 -14.73 14.23 35.21
CA PRO A 293 -13.36 14.29 35.72
C PRO A 293 -13.35 13.92 37.21
N CYS A 294 -12.45 13.01 37.58
CA CYS A 294 -12.18 12.68 38.97
C CYS A 294 -11.26 13.76 39.53
N ASP A 295 -11.82 14.70 40.32
CA ASP A 295 -11.03 15.72 41.00
C ASP A 295 -10.03 15.05 41.96
N ARG A 296 -8.74 15.29 41.72
CA ARG A 296 -7.61 14.91 42.61
C ARG A 296 -7.55 15.77 43.89
N ALA A 297 -8.69 16.06 44.49
CA ALA A 297 -8.76 16.69 45.80
C ALA A 297 -9.55 15.75 46.72
N GLY A 298 -8.85 15.15 47.69
CA GLY A 298 -9.41 14.21 48.67
C GLY A 298 -10.45 14.84 49.60
N LYS A 299 -11.64 15.13 49.08
CA LYS A 299 -12.87 15.42 49.83
C LYS A 299 -14.03 14.75 49.11
N LEU A 300 -14.45 13.61 49.64
CA LEU A 300 -15.74 12.97 49.32
C LEU A 300 -16.87 13.87 49.83
N ASN A 301 -17.17 14.96 49.11
CA ASN A 301 -18.46 15.61 49.23
C ASN A 301 -19.46 14.82 48.39
N HIS A 302 -20.53 14.41 49.07
CA HIS A 302 -21.58 13.54 48.58
C HIS A 302 -22.15 14.05 47.24
N CYS A 303 -21.83 13.37 46.15
CA CYS A 303 -22.62 13.44 44.93
C CYS A 303 -23.43 12.15 44.86
N ALA A 304 -24.75 12.27 44.98
CA ALA A 304 -25.68 11.15 44.97
C ALA A 304 -25.58 10.37 43.65
N CYS A 305 -24.89 9.23 43.69
CA CYS A 305 -25.01 8.18 42.68
C CYS A 305 -26.34 7.44 42.95
N PRO A 306 -27.22 7.23 41.95
CA PRO A 306 -28.55 6.64 42.16
C PRO A 306 -28.55 5.14 42.49
N TYR A 307 -27.38 4.54 42.74
CA TYR A 307 -27.25 3.16 43.18
C TYR A 307 -26.35 3.12 44.40
N GLY A 308 -26.97 3.29 45.57
CA GLY A 308 -26.28 3.26 46.85
C GLY A 308 -25.83 1.85 47.21
N TYR A 309 -24.57 1.68 47.56
CA TYR A 309 -24.10 0.72 48.57
C TYR A 309 -22.79 1.24 49.20
N PRO A 310 -22.55 0.97 50.50
CA PRO A 310 -21.53 1.64 51.30
C PRO A 310 -20.15 0.99 51.14
N TYR A 311 -19.10 1.81 51.06
CA TYR A 311 -17.71 1.35 51.14
C TYR A 311 -17.24 1.32 52.60
N GLY A 312 -16.91 0.13 53.09
CA GLY A 312 -16.01 -0.06 54.23
C GLY A 312 -14.56 -0.14 53.74
N SER A 313 -13.69 0.70 54.29
CA SER A 313 -12.23 0.58 54.20
C SER A 313 -11.75 -0.69 54.88
N PRO A 314 -10.63 -1.32 54.44
CA PRO A 314 -9.44 -1.17 55.28
C PRO A 314 -8.11 -1.15 54.50
N TYR A 315 -7.23 -0.23 54.90
CA TYR A 315 -5.79 -0.49 54.92
C TYR A 315 -5.47 -1.17 56.25
N ASP A 316 -4.99 -2.40 56.23
CA ASP A 316 -4.09 -2.89 57.27
C ASP A 316 -3.29 -4.10 56.76
N TYR A 317 -1.97 -4.00 56.84
CA TYR A 317 -1.06 -5.14 56.67
C TYR A 317 -0.71 -5.67 58.06
N PRO A 318 -0.65 -7.00 58.23
CA PRO A 318 0.46 -7.51 59.01
C PRO A 318 1.17 -8.72 58.39
N THR A 319 2.42 -8.82 58.82
CA THR A 319 3.47 -9.77 58.49
C THR A 319 3.39 -11.11 59.23
N ARG A 320 3.99 -12.16 58.60
CA ARG A 320 4.69 -13.35 59.14
C ARG A 320 3.93 -14.58 59.67
N ARG A 321 4.36 -15.73 59.09
CA ARG A 321 4.69 -17.09 59.61
C ARG A 321 3.70 -17.84 60.52
N GLY A 322 3.47 -19.11 60.19
CA GLY A 322 3.09 -20.16 61.14
C GLY A 322 2.37 -21.34 60.51
N ASP A 323 2.74 -22.55 60.90
CA ASP A 323 2.45 -23.87 60.33
C ASP A 323 1.04 -24.45 60.55
N HIS A 324 0.83 -25.59 59.88
CA HIS A 324 -0.04 -26.74 60.21
C HIS A 324 -1.42 -26.86 59.52
N GLY A 325 -1.56 -27.90 58.68
CA GLY A 325 -2.84 -28.56 58.40
C GLY A 325 -3.22 -29.55 59.53
N PRO A 326 -3.99 -30.64 59.29
CA PRO A 326 -4.80 -31.01 58.12
C PRO A 326 -6.23 -31.48 58.50
N GLY A 327 -7.04 -31.86 57.50
CA GLY A 327 -8.28 -32.63 57.69
C GLY A 327 -9.29 -32.33 56.58
N ALA A 328 -9.35 -33.10 55.49
CA ALA A 328 -10.01 -34.40 55.36
C ALA A 328 -11.53 -34.30 55.67
N ALA A 329 -12.47 -34.82 54.91
CA ALA A 329 -12.46 -35.55 53.65
C ALA A 329 -13.93 -35.78 53.22
N ALA A 330 -14.10 -36.07 51.92
CA ALA A 330 -15.08 -37.01 51.35
C ALA A 330 -16.57 -36.61 51.42
N ALA A 331 -17.48 -37.02 50.53
CA ALA A 331 -17.53 -38.02 49.47
C ALA A 331 -18.60 -37.52 48.45
N VAL A 332 -18.41 -37.55 47.12
CA VAL A 332 -18.35 -38.69 46.19
C VAL A 332 -19.65 -39.50 46.09
N GLN A 333 -20.34 -39.36 44.95
CA GLN A 333 -20.92 -40.46 44.14
C GLN A 333 -21.30 -39.87 42.77
N ARG A 334 -20.57 -40.05 41.65
CA ARG A 334 -20.24 -41.24 40.82
C ARG A 334 -21.43 -42.06 40.33
N ARG A 335 -21.65 -42.01 39.00
CA ARG A 335 -21.52 -43.09 37.98
C ARG A 335 -22.14 -42.58 36.66
N GLY A 336 -21.70 -42.92 35.45
CA GLY A 336 -20.67 -43.82 34.92
C GLY A 336 -20.40 -43.40 33.45
N GLU A 337 -19.16 -43.53 32.93
CA GLU A 337 -18.68 -44.67 32.08
C GLU A 337 -18.93 -44.41 30.57
N ALA A 338 -18.01 -44.65 29.61
CA ALA A 338 -16.64 -45.19 29.62
C ALA A 338 -15.95 -45.03 28.24
N ALA A 339 -14.60 -44.98 28.28
CA ALA A 339 -13.57 -45.62 27.42
C ALA A 339 -13.47 -45.27 25.90
N ALA A 340 -12.32 -45.26 25.21
CA ALA A 340 -10.93 -45.74 25.37
C ALA A 340 -9.99 -44.92 24.43
N GLY A 341 -8.65 -44.86 24.44
CA GLY A 341 -7.49 -45.43 25.15
C GLY A 341 -6.23 -44.67 24.65
N ARG A 342 -5.23 -44.30 25.48
CA ARG A 342 -3.99 -45.05 25.89
C ARG A 342 -3.08 -45.40 24.68
N ARG A 343 -1.75 -45.17 24.58
CA ARG A 343 -0.54 -45.03 25.46
C ARG A 343 0.54 -44.24 24.64
N GLY A 344 1.67 -43.73 25.13
CA GLY A 344 2.41 -43.89 26.38
C GLY A 344 3.64 -42.95 26.48
N VAL A 345 4.18 -42.90 27.69
CA VAL A 345 5.39 -42.21 28.24
C VAL A 345 6.46 -43.34 28.39
N PRO A 346 7.81 -43.16 28.53
CA PRO A 346 8.42 -42.22 29.47
C PRO A 346 9.86 -41.69 29.24
N ALA A 347 10.21 -40.78 30.16
CA ALA A 347 11.54 -40.23 30.39
C ALA A 347 12.41 -41.11 31.31
N GLY A 348 13.74 -40.96 31.16
CA GLY A 348 14.68 -40.85 32.29
C GLY A 348 15.80 -41.89 32.39
N ARG A 349 17.07 -41.44 32.37
CA ARG A 349 18.07 -41.67 33.45
C ARG A 349 19.41 -40.95 33.23
N GLN A 350 20.07 -40.69 34.36
CA GLN A 350 21.33 -39.98 34.64
C GLN A 350 22.60 -40.65 34.09
N GLY A 351 23.68 -39.87 33.94
CA GLY A 351 25.04 -40.37 33.75
C GLY A 351 26.09 -39.27 33.55
N ASP A 352 26.89 -39.08 34.59
CA ASP A 352 28.05 -38.19 34.83
C ASP A 352 29.18 -38.18 33.76
N ARG A 353 29.90 -37.04 33.66
CA ARG A 353 31.38 -36.86 33.51
C ARG A 353 31.87 -35.73 32.56
N SER A 354 32.73 -34.87 33.14
CA SER A 354 33.95 -34.25 32.54
C SER A 354 33.87 -32.97 31.66
N ARG A 355 34.58 -31.94 32.16
CA ARG A 355 35.15 -30.70 31.54
C ARG A 355 35.86 -30.92 30.18
N PRO A 356 36.36 -29.88 29.43
CA PRO A 356 36.43 -28.42 29.71
C PRO A 356 35.97 -27.49 28.55
N ALA A 357 35.91 -26.19 28.83
CA ALA A 357 35.74 -25.10 27.86
C ALA A 357 37.01 -24.86 27.00
N PRO A 358 36.84 -24.35 25.76
CA PRO A 358 37.74 -23.39 25.14
C PRO A 358 36.99 -22.06 24.99
N GLY A 359 37.53 -20.89 25.34
CA GLY A 359 38.82 -20.38 24.92
C GLY A 359 38.54 -19.08 24.18
N ARG A 360 38.76 -17.94 24.87
CA ARG A 360 38.63 -16.59 24.31
C ARG A 360 39.58 -16.43 23.12
N GLY A 361 39.03 -16.32 21.92
CA GLY A 361 39.73 -15.81 20.74
C GLY A 361 39.41 -14.34 20.52
N ARG A 362 40.30 -13.45 20.95
CA ARG A 362 40.36 -12.05 20.49
C ARG A 362 40.90 -12.04 19.06
N GLN A 363 40.24 -11.35 18.15
CA GLN A 363 40.84 -10.82 16.92
C GLN A 363 40.24 -9.43 16.59
N PRO A 364 40.99 -8.58 15.85
CA PRO A 364 41.30 -7.22 16.30
C PRO A 364 40.39 -6.13 15.75
N ALA A 365 40.32 -5.03 16.51
CA ALA A 365 39.70 -3.77 16.10
C ALA A 365 40.50 -3.12 14.98
N VAL A 366 39.82 -2.76 13.89
CA VAL A 366 40.33 -1.87 12.84
C VAL A 366 40.03 -0.42 13.29
N PRO A 367 41.03 0.48 13.35
CA PRO A 367 40.83 1.84 13.83
C PRO A 367 40.12 2.70 12.76
N LEU A 368 38.97 3.26 13.12
CA LEU A 368 38.32 4.35 12.38
C LEU A 368 39.04 5.67 12.74
N ALA A 369 39.56 6.34 11.72
CA ALA A 369 40.15 7.67 11.85
C ALA A 369 39.09 8.71 12.32
N PRO A 370 39.46 9.66 13.20
CA PRO A 370 38.54 10.69 13.66
C PRO A 370 38.33 11.78 12.59
N PRO A 371 37.11 12.36 12.49
CA PRO A 371 36.87 13.52 11.64
C PRO A 371 37.55 14.75 12.23
N VAL A 372 38.25 15.48 11.36
CA VAL A 372 38.90 16.76 11.65
C VAL A 372 37.83 17.80 11.99
N LEU A 373 37.79 18.22 13.25
CA LEU A 373 37.18 19.47 13.68
C LEU A 373 37.94 20.64 13.05
N ARG A 374 37.27 21.48 12.25
CA ARG A 374 37.71 22.86 12.05
C ARG A 374 36.74 23.80 12.76
N SER A 375 37.37 24.59 13.63
CA SER A 375 36.87 25.58 14.56
C SER A 375 36.09 26.72 13.90
N ALA A 376 35.06 27.18 14.61
CA ALA A 376 34.41 28.47 14.42
C ALA A 376 35.23 29.62 15.03
N ALA A 377 35.05 30.82 14.45
CA ALA A 377 35.00 32.19 15.04
C ALA A 377 35.80 33.23 14.21
N PRO A 378 35.51 34.56 14.32
CA PRO A 378 34.23 35.23 14.56
C PRO A 378 33.98 36.43 13.60
N ALA A 379 32.86 37.11 13.87
CA ALA A 379 32.28 38.27 13.18
C ALA A 379 33.18 39.51 13.02
N ALA A 380 32.88 40.30 11.97
CA ALA A 380 33.07 41.75 11.98
C ALA A 380 31.84 42.45 11.37
N ARG A 381 31.35 43.43 12.11
CA ARG A 381 30.22 44.34 11.81
C ARG A 381 30.63 45.40 10.78
N LEU A 382 29.65 46.02 10.14
CA LEU A 382 29.42 47.47 9.93
C LEU A 382 28.16 47.60 9.03
N HIS A 383 27.01 48.11 9.50
CA HIS A 383 26.55 49.52 9.38
C HIS A 383 26.92 50.13 8.01
N ALA A 384 26.07 50.74 7.19
CA ALA A 384 24.88 51.58 7.38
C ALA A 384 24.23 51.70 5.95
N ASP A 385 22.92 51.65 5.78
CA ASP A 385 21.96 52.75 5.89
C ASP A 385 21.54 53.36 4.52
N HIS A 386 20.32 53.87 4.54
CA HIS A 386 19.40 54.29 3.50
C HIS A 386 19.91 55.24 2.39
N ARG A 387 19.29 55.12 1.19
CA ARG A 387 18.35 56.11 0.56
C ARG A 387 18.08 55.69 -0.89
N ARG A 388 16.83 55.36 -1.28
CA ARG A 388 15.77 56.25 -1.80
C ARG A 388 16.21 57.20 -2.94
N HIS A 389 15.74 56.90 -4.16
CA HIS A 389 14.80 57.66 -5.01
C HIS A 389 15.03 57.25 -6.47
N ARG A 390 14.05 56.61 -7.13
CA ARG A 390 12.93 57.21 -7.91
C ARG A 390 13.40 57.90 -9.20
N ARG A 391 12.58 57.63 -10.23
CA ARG A 391 12.43 58.31 -11.53
C ARG A 391 13.49 57.93 -12.58
N SER A 392 13.21 57.86 -13.87
CA SER A 392 11.97 57.83 -14.67
C SER A 392 12.44 57.86 -16.13
N GLY A 393 11.60 57.41 -17.06
CA GLY A 393 11.68 57.80 -18.48
C GLY A 393 12.03 56.63 -19.39
N THR A 394 11.10 56.10 -20.20
CA THR A 394 10.72 56.62 -21.54
C THR A 394 11.93 56.64 -22.48
N GLY A 395 11.95 56.03 -23.65
CA GLY A 395 10.94 55.41 -24.49
C GLY A 395 11.54 55.19 -25.89
N GLY A 396 10.77 54.62 -26.81
CA GLY A 396 11.06 54.54 -28.25
C GLY A 396 12.09 53.45 -28.62
N GLY A 397 11.85 52.52 -29.54
CA GLY A 397 11.10 52.64 -30.79
C GLY A 397 12.09 52.76 -31.94
N GLY A 398 12.20 51.74 -32.79
CA GLY A 398 13.05 51.79 -33.98
C GLY A 398 13.23 50.44 -34.66
N ARG A 399 12.49 50.25 -35.75
CA ARG A 399 12.57 49.13 -36.70
C ARG A 399 13.72 49.34 -37.72
N ALA A 400 13.96 48.25 -38.47
CA ALA A 400 14.50 48.19 -39.84
C ALA A 400 16.03 48.35 -39.94
N ASP A 401 16.76 47.76 -40.88
CA ASP A 401 16.55 46.70 -41.86
C ASP A 401 17.94 46.35 -42.42
N SER A 402 18.04 45.22 -43.12
CA SER A 402 18.95 44.97 -44.26
C SER A 402 20.45 44.68 -44.06
N GLY A 403 20.95 43.78 -44.93
CA GLY A 403 22.35 43.70 -45.38
C GLY A 403 23.13 42.48 -44.88
N ALA A 404 22.93 41.27 -45.44
CA ALA A 404 23.70 40.73 -46.58
C ALA A 404 25.20 40.51 -46.29
N SER A 405 25.64 39.23 -46.26
CA SER A 405 26.90 38.71 -46.83
C SER A 405 27.07 37.22 -46.49
N GLY A 406 27.06 36.35 -47.50
CA GLY A 406 27.63 34.98 -47.42
C GLY A 406 29.17 35.03 -47.43
N PRO A 407 29.90 33.89 -47.41
CA PRO A 407 29.79 32.92 -48.51
C PRO A 407 29.92 31.41 -48.16
N THR A 408 29.21 30.60 -48.96
CA THR A 408 29.55 29.31 -49.61
C THR A 408 30.42 28.22 -48.95
N SER A 409 29.86 27.00 -48.86
CA SER A 409 30.36 25.75 -49.53
C SER A 409 29.26 24.66 -49.47
N ARG A 410 28.63 24.28 -50.60
CA ARG A 410 28.80 23.03 -51.40
C ARG A 410 29.08 21.76 -50.56
N SER A 411 28.53 20.56 -50.82
CA SER A 411 27.51 20.02 -51.71
C SER A 411 27.45 18.50 -51.44
N HIS A 412 26.27 17.87 -51.37
CA HIS A 412 25.97 16.65 -52.14
C HIS A 412 24.49 16.24 -51.97
N ARG A 413 23.75 16.31 -53.08
CA ARG A 413 22.48 15.63 -53.32
C ARG A 413 22.78 14.34 -54.09
N GLY A 414 22.21 13.22 -53.64
CA GLY A 414 21.86 12.07 -54.47
C GLY A 414 20.34 12.04 -54.66
N ARG A 415 19.89 11.88 -55.91
CA ARG A 415 18.49 11.92 -56.36
C ARG A 415 18.25 10.69 -57.24
N ILE A 416 17.28 9.83 -56.90
CA ILE A 416 16.62 8.83 -57.78
C ILE A 416 15.29 8.48 -57.10
N ARG A 417 14.11 8.29 -57.71
CA ARG A 417 13.39 8.63 -58.96
C ARG A 417 11.93 8.24 -58.66
N ASP A 418 10.99 8.94 -59.27
CA ASP A 418 9.56 8.64 -59.27
C ASP A 418 9.22 7.30 -59.96
N GLY A 419 8.09 6.70 -59.58
CA GLY A 419 7.51 5.54 -60.25
C GLY A 419 6.08 5.26 -59.79
N ALA A 420 5.11 5.89 -60.46
CA ALA A 420 3.70 5.59 -60.36
C ALA A 420 3.34 4.35 -61.20
N LEU A 421 2.48 3.46 -60.69
CA LEU A 421 1.69 2.53 -61.52
C LEU A 421 0.34 2.24 -60.83
N ALA A 422 -0.70 2.23 -61.67
CA ALA A 422 -2.10 2.09 -61.34
C ALA A 422 -2.63 0.69 -61.66
N HIS A 423 -3.82 0.41 -61.12
CA HIS A 423 -4.83 -0.60 -61.53
C HIS A 423 -4.56 -2.09 -61.29
N HIS A 424 -5.38 -2.70 -60.42
CA HIS A 424 -6.41 -3.67 -60.86
C HIS A 424 -7.44 -3.99 -59.76
N ARG A 425 -8.73 -3.80 -60.08
CA ARG A 425 -9.88 -4.51 -59.50
C ARG A 425 -10.09 -5.83 -60.26
N PRO A 426 -10.64 -6.86 -59.61
CA PRO A 426 -12.05 -7.24 -59.87
C PRO A 426 -12.76 -7.53 -58.51
N GLY A 427 -14.06 -7.70 -58.34
CA GLY A 427 -15.23 -7.81 -59.21
C GLY A 427 -16.44 -7.95 -58.26
N ARG A 428 -17.59 -7.46 -58.71
CA ARG A 428 -18.86 -7.36 -57.97
C ARG A 428 -19.59 -8.71 -58.01
N SER A 429 -20.10 -9.18 -56.88
CA SER A 429 -21.29 -10.02 -56.81
C SER A 429 -21.95 -9.89 -55.44
N GLY A 430 -23.25 -9.63 -55.43
CA GLY A 430 -24.18 -9.82 -54.31
C GLY A 430 -25.53 -10.25 -54.89
N PRO A 431 -26.60 -10.43 -54.10
CA PRO A 431 -26.68 -10.61 -52.65
C PRO A 431 -27.41 -11.93 -52.28
N GLY A 432 -26.98 -12.60 -51.20
CA GLY A 432 -27.73 -13.70 -50.59
C GLY A 432 -28.26 -13.28 -49.23
N ARG A 433 -29.57 -13.04 -49.13
CA ARG A 433 -30.29 -12.78 -47.88
C ARG A 433 -30.30 -14.05 -47.04
N HIS A 434 -29.79 -14.01 -45.80
CA HIS A 434 -30.32 -14.83 -44.71
C HIS A 434 -29.98 -14.23 -43.35
N GLY A 435 -31.03 -14.01 -42.56
CA GLY A 435 -31.07 -14.49 -41.17
C GLY A 435 -30.21 -13.75 -40.17
N ASP A 436 -30.76 -12.64 -39.69
CA ASP A 436 -30.49 -12.03 -38.40
C ASP A 436 -30.37 -13.08 -37.26
N ARG A 437 -29.17 -13.27 -36.72
CA ARG A 437 -28.95 -13.73 -35.34
C ARG A 437 -27.70 -13.05 -34.78
N ARG A 438 -27.93 -12.02 -33.98
CA ARG A 438 -26.96 -11.43 -33.04
C ARG A 438 -26.29 -12.54 -32.22
N ALA A 439 -25.04 -12.85 -32.55
CA ALA A 439 -24.15 -13.50 -31.60
C ALA A 439 -23.78 -12.44 -30.57
N VAL A 440 -24.37 -12.54 -29.38
CA VAL A 440 -23.88 -11.88 -28.18
C VAL A 440 -22.41 -12.30 -28.04
N GLY A 441 -21.49 -11.37 -28.24
CA GLY A 441 -20.07 -11.61 -28.06
C GLY A 441 -19.81 -12.05 -26.64
N THR A 442 -19.50 -13.33 -26.48
CA THR A 442 -18.96 -13.90 -25.25
C THR A 442 -17.71 -13.09 -24.90
N VAL A 443 -17.72 -12.43 -23.74
CA VAL A 443 -16.56 -11.73 -23.20
C VAL A 443 -15.42 -12.75 -23.11
N GLY A 444 -14.42 -12.58 -23.96
CA GLY A 444 -13.28 -13.48 -24.07
C GLY A 444 -12.51 -13.52 -22.75
N MET A 445 -12.72 -14.60 -22.01
CA MET A 445 -11.72 -15.22 -21.14
C MET A 445 -10.39 -15.31 -21.92
N ILE A 446 -9.24 -15.17 -21.24
CA ILE A 446 -7.86 -15.28 -21.77
C ILE A 446 -7.83 -16.11 -23.07
N PRO A 447 -7.31 -15.60 -24.20
CA PRO A 447 -7.29 -16.36 -25.45
C PRO A 447 -6.30 -17.51 -25.30
N VAL A 448 -6.74 -18.61 -24.68
CA VAL A 448 -6.03 -19.87 -24.64
C VAL A 448 -6.34 -20.55 -25.98
N PRO A 449 -5.34 -20.74 -26.85
CA PRO A 449 -5.56 -21.39 -28.14
C PRO A 449 -6.26 -22.75 -27.95
N SER A 450 -7.24 -23.06 -28.80
CA SER A 450 -7.94 -24.34 -28.76
C SER A 450 -6.93 -25.47 -29.02
N GLY A 451 -6.72 -26.36 -28.06
CA GLY A 451 -5.78 -27.49 -28.15
C GLY A 451 -4.53 -27.39 -27.28
N VAL A 452 -4.35 -26.31 -26.50
CA VAL A 452 -3.21 -26.18 -25.57
C VAL A 452 -3.30 -27.20 -24.43
N ARG A 453 -2.19 -27.87 -24.16
CA ARG A 453 -2.05 -28.75 -22.99
C ARG A 453 -1.81 -27.91 -21.75
N VAL A 454 -2.59 -28.16 -20.70
CA VAL A 454 -2.47 -27.47 -19.42
C VAL A 454 -1.79 -28.39 -18.41
N TRP A 455 -0.73 -27.90 -17.79
CA TRP A 455 0.07 -28.60 -16.80
C TRP A 455 0.00 -27.89 -15.45
N LEU A 456 -0.44 -28.58 -14.40
CA LEU A 456 -0.33 -28.12 -13.04
C LEU A 456 1.03 -28.55 -12.47
N ALA A 457 1.84 -27.60 -12.03
CA ALA A 457 3.07 -27.87 -11.31
C ALA A 457 2.75 -28.46 -9.92
N GLY A 458 3.23 -29.67 -9.66
CA GLY A 458 3.12 -30.33 -8.36
C GLY A 458 3.86 -29.57 -7.26
N GLY A 459 3.33 -29.65 -6.04
CA GLY A 459 3.91 -28.98 -4.88
C GLY A 459 3.62 -27.47 -4.80
N VAL A 460 4.51 -26.76 -4.12
CA VAL A 460 4.34 -25.33 -3.79
C VAL A 460 5.39 -24.52 -4.54
N THR A 461 4.95 -23.45 -5.21
CA THR A 461 5.83 -22.53 -5.92
C THR A 461 5.91 -21.19 -5.19
N ASP A 462 7.10 -20.59 -5.18
CA ASP A 462 7.28 -19.21 -4.74
C ASP A 462 6.60 -18.26 -5.74
N MET A 463 5.52 -17.59 -5.31
CA MET A 463 4.73 -16.70 -6.15
C MET A 463 5.43 -15.37 -6.44
N ARG A 464 6.63 -15.12 -5.90
CA ARG A 464 7.48 -13.97 -6.26
C ARG A 464 8.19 -14.17 -7.60
N CYS A 465 8.29 -15.40 -8.10
CA CYS A 465 8.91 -15.70 -9.39
C CYS A 465 8.17 -15.01 -10.55
N GLY A 466 8.91 -14.28 -11.39
CA GLY A 466 8.45 -13.72 -12.67
C GLY A 466 8.57 -14.72 -13.83
N MET A 467 8.33 -14.26 -15.05
CA MET A 467 8.32 -15.10 -16.27
C MET A 467 9.57 -15.98 -16.41
N ASN A 468 10.77 -15.39 -16.35
CA ASN A 468 12.03 -16.12 -16.54
C ASN A 468 12.27 -17.17 -15.44
N SER A 469 11.98 -16.83 -14.18
CA SER A 469 12.16 -17.76 -13.06
C SER A 469 11.15 -18.91 -13.09
N LEU A 470 9.93 -18.65 -13.57
CA LEU A 470 8.93 -19.70 -13.77
C LEU A 470 9.25 -20.57 -14.98
N ALA A 471 9.73 -19.99 -16.08
CA ALA A 471 10.22 -20.72 -17.25
C ALA A 471 11.36 -21.66 -16.89
N LEU A 472 12.31 -21.20 -16.06
CA LEU A 472 13.39 -22.03 -15.53
C LEU A 472 12.84 -23.21 -14.71
N LYS A 473 11.79 -22.99 -13.92
CA LYS A 473 11.11 -24.08 -13.19
C LYS A 473 10.40 -25.07 -14.11
N VAL A 474 9.87 -24.62 -15.24
CA VAL A 474 9.33 -25.53 -16.27
C VAL A 474 10.45 -26.38 -16.85
N GLN A 475 11.57 -25.76 -17.22
CA GLN A 475 12.70 -26.42 -17.84
C GLN A 475 13.43 -27.39 -16.90
N GLU A 476 13.88 -26.91 -15.74
CA GLU A 476 14.69 -27.67 -14.79
C GLU A 476 13.84 -28.50 -13.82
N GLY A 477 12.67 -27.99 -13.43
CA GLY A 477 11.82 -28.62 -12.42
C GLY A 477 10.79 -29.59 -13.00
N LEU A 478 10.22 -29.28 -14.17
CA LEU A 478 9.21 -30.12 -14.83
C LEU A 478 9.77 -30.90 -16.03
N GLY A 479 11.01 -30.61 -16.45
CA GLY A 479 11.65 -31.28 -17.61
C GLY A 479 10.95 -30.98 -18.94
N ARG A 480 10.38 -29.79 -19.09
CA ARG A 480 9.57 -29.41 -20.26
C ARG A 480 10.09 -28.13 -20.90
N ASP A 481 9.80 -27.95 -22.18
CA ASP A 481 10.15 -26.73 -22.90
C ASP A 481 9.11 -25.62 -22.63
N PRO A 482 9.49 -24.52 -21.93
CA PRO A 482 8.58 -23.40 -21.67
C PRO A 482 8.14 -22.64 -22.94
N HIS A 483 8.80 -22.86 -24.08
CA HIS A 483 8.49 -22.19 -25.35
C HIS A 483 7.58 -23.00 -26.28
N ALA A 484 7.23 -24.24 -25.91
CA ALA A 484 6.47 -25.17 -26.75
C ALA A 484 4.97 -24.83 -26.90
N GLY A 485 4.50 -23.72 -26.33
CA GLY A 485 3.09 -23.29 -26.42
C GLY A 485 2.14 -23.96 -25.42
N ASP A 486 2.64 -24.86 -24.56
CA ASP A 486 1.90 -25.43 -23.44
C ASP A 486 1.67 -24.38 -22.34
N LEU A 487 0.60 -24.57 -21.54
CA LEU A 487 0.28 -23.70 -20.40
C LEU A 487 0.70 -24.36 -19.09
N TYR A 488 1.50 -23.66 -18.28
CA TYR A 488 2.02 -24.14 -17.01
C TYR A 488 1.43 -23.34 -15.85
N VAL A 489 0.72 -24.01 -14.95
CA VAL A 489 0.04 -23.41 -13.80
C VAL A 489 0.79 -23.73 -12.52
N PHE A 490 1.09 -22.71 -11.74
CA PHE A 490 1.78 -22.79 -10.46
C PHE A 490 0.87 -22.29 -9.35
N ARG A 491 1.02 -22.84 -8.14
CA ARG A 491 0.23 -22.45 -6.96
C ARG A 491 1.12 -22.12 -5.78
N GLY A 492 0.77 -21.06 -5.06
CA GLY A 492 1.49 -20.61 -3.87
C GLY A 492 1.22 -21.46 -2.63
N ARG A 493 2.04 -21.27 -1.58
CA ARG A 493 1.93 -22.00 -0.30
C ARG A 493 0.60 -21.73 0.42
N ARG A 494 0.18 -20.46 0.42
CA ARG A 494 -1.13 -20.04 0.94
C ARG A 494 -2.28 -20.61 0.10
N GLY A 495 -2.04 -20.87 -1.18
CA GLY A 495 -2.98 -21.53 -2.06
C GLY A 495 -4.17 -20.69 -2.52
N ASP A 496 -4.17 -19.42 -2.16
CA ASP A 496 -5.08 -18.37 -2.60
C ASP A 496 -4.63 -17.75 -3.94
N MET A 497 -3.44 -18.08 -4.45
CA MET A 497 -2.89 -17.53 -5.69
C MET A 497 -2.39 -18.62 -6.65
N VAL A 498 -2.68 -18.43 -7.93
CA VAL A 498 -2.10 -19.17 -9.05
C VAL A 498 -1.45 -18.24 -10.07
N LYS A 499 -0.42 -18.74 -10.75
CA LYS A 499 0.21 -18.11 -11.93
C LYS A 499 0.19 -19.08 -13.11
N CYS A 500 -0.17 -18.60 -14.29
CA CYS A 500 -0.23 -19.36 -15.53
C CYS A 500 0.79 -18.78 -16.52
N LEU A 501 1.77 -19.57 -16.92
CA LEU A 501 2.82 -19.21 -17.86
C LEU A 501 2.59 -19.92 -19.20
N TRP A 502 2.71 -19.23 -20.31
CA TRP A 502 2.75 -19.83 -21.64
C TRP A 502 3.57 -18.97 -22.59
N HIS A 503 3.93 -19.53 -23.74
CA HIS A 503 4.60 -18.83 -24.83
C HIS A 503 3.70 -18.86 -26.06
N ASP A 504 3.40 -17.73 -26.68
CA ASP A 504 2.47 -17.66 -27.84
C ASP A 504 3.16 -17.84 -29.20
N GLY A 505 4.47 -18.12 -29.19
CA GLY A 505 5.32 -18.22 -30.37
C GLY A 505 6.13 -16.96 -30.66
N LEU A 506 5.72 -15.81 -30.13
CA LEU A 506 6.43 -14.52 -30.23
C LEU A 506 6.97 -14.05 -28.89
N GLY A 507 6.27 -14.33 -27.80
CA GLY A 507 6.62 -13.87 -26.47
C GLY A 507 6.05 -14.75 -25.36
N MET A 508 6.67 -14.60 -24.19
CA MET A 508 6.21 -15.23 -22.97
C MET A 508 5.11 -14.39 -22.33
N SER A 509 4.05 -15.05 -21.90
CA SER A 509 2.90 -14.44 -21.23
C SER A 509 2.69 -15.05 -19.86
N LEU A 510 2.31 -14.21 -18.90
CA LEU A 510 2.05 -14.60 -17.52
C LEU A 510 0.73 -14.02 -17.05
N TYR A 511 -0.16 -14.89 -16.61
CA TYR A 511 -1.41 -14.53 -15.96
C TYR A 511 -1.33 -14.87 -14.47
N ALA A 512 -1.81 -13.98 -13.60
CA ALA A 512 -1.88 -14.22 -12.16
C ALA A 512 -3.32 -14.02 -11.66
N LYS A 513 -3.82 -14.96 -10.86
CA LYS A 513 -5.13 -14.86 -10.22
C LYS A 513 -4.99 -15.11 -8.72
N ARG A 514 -5.52 -14.19 -7.92
CA ARG A 514 -5.64 -14.32 -6.46
C ARG A 514 -7.12 -14.36 -6.07
N LEU A 515 -7.46 -15.26 -5.17
CA LEU A 515 -8.79 -15.32 -4.55
C LEU A 515 -8.81 -14.38 -3.34
N GLU A 516 -9.86 -13.57 -3.23
CA GLU A 516 -10.11 -12.74 -2.03
C GLU A 516 -10.44 -13.62 -0.81
N ARG A 517 -11.02 -14.81 -1.04
CA ARG A 517 -11.32 -15.80 -0.01
C ARG A 517 -11.22 -17.22 -0.57
N GLY A 518 -10.73 -18.14 0.26
CA GLY A 518 -10.62 -19.56 -0.08
C GLY A 518 -9.25 -19.94 -0.64
N ARG A 519 -9.15 -21.15 -1.18
CA ARG A 519 -7.92 -21.69 -1.77
C ARG A 519 -8.28 -22.47 -3.02
N PHE A 520 -7.43 -22.42 -4.03
CA PHE A 520 -7.54 -23.32 -5.17
C PHE A 520 -7.45 -24.77 -4.70
N ILE A 521 -8.07 -25.69 -5.44
CA ILE A 521 -7.90 -27.13 -5.21
C ILE A 521 -6.69 -27.57 -6.02
N TRP A 522 -5.74 -28.25 -5.37
CA TRP A 522 -4.47 -28.67 -5.99
C TRP A 522 -4.29 -30.17 -5.86
N PRO A 523 -3.60 -30.84 -6.81
CA PRO A 523 -3.20 -32.21 -6.62
C PRO A 523 -2.31 -32.35 -5.37
N SER A 524 -2.35 -33.55 -4.76
CA SER A 524 -1.49 -33.93 -3.63
C SER A 524 -0.02 -33.58 -3.90
N PRO A 525 0.78 -33.21 -2.88
CA PRO A 525 2.19 -32.85 -3.07
C PRO A 525 3.03 -34.06 -3.48
N ALA A 526 2.97 -34.42 -4.75
CA ALA A 526 3.95 -35.23 -5.45
C ALA A 526 4.83 -34.31 -6.32
N SER A 527 6.10 -34.67 -6.50
CA SER A 527 6.98 -34.01 -7.47
C SER A 527 6.48 -34.29 -8.90
N GLY A 528 6.49 -33.28 -9.76
CA GLY A 528 6.17 -33.42 -11.19
C GLY A 528 5.06 -32.49 -11.69
N ALA A 529 4.48 -32.79 -12.85
CA ALA A 529 3.39 -32.03 -13.47
C ALA A 529 2.16 -32.92 -13.71
N VAL A 530 0.96 -32.39 -13.45
CA VAL A 530 -0.32 -33.07 -13.73
C VAL A 530 -0.98 -32.41 -14.93
N ALA A 531 -1.28 -33.19 -15.97
CA ALA A 531 -2.05 -32.70 -17.13
C ALA A 531 -3.53 -32.56 -16.76
N ILE A 532 -4.15 -31.44 -17.13
CA ILE A 532 -5.60 -31.22 -17.02
C ILE A 532 -6.18 -30.73 -18.35
N SER A 533 -7.48 -30.97 -18.56
CA SER A 533 -8.20 -30.47 -19.73
C SER A 533 -8.48 -28.96 -19.62
N ALA A 534 -8.77 -28.32 -20.75
CA ALA A 534 -9.18 -26.90 -20.79
C ALA A 534 -10.42 -26.63 -19.91
N SER A 535 -11.39 -27.55 -19.87
CA SER A 535 -12.58 -27.44 -19.00
C SER A 535 -12.21 -27.51 -17.52
N GLN A 536 -11.29 -28.41 -17.14
CA GLN A 536 -10.77 -28.47 -15.77
C GLN A 536 -10.01 -27.22 -15.39
N PHE A 537 -9.25 -26.65 -16.33
CA PHE A 537 -8.55 -25.39 -16.11
C PHE A 537 -9.53 -24.23 -15.90
N ALA A 538 -10.61 -24.16 -16.68
CA ALA A 538 -11.67 -23.17 -16.46
C ALA A 538 -12.30 -23.31 -15.06
N TYR A 539 -12.68 -24.53 -14.65
CA TYR A 539 -13.18 -24.78 -13.30
C TYR A 539 -12.16 -24.38 -12.22
N LEU A 540 -10.88 -24.71 -12.41
CA LEU A 540 -9.82 -24.29 -11.50
C LEU A 540 -9.75 -22.77 -11.38
N LEU A 541 -9.77 -22.03 -12.50
CA LEU A 541 -9.74 -20.57 -12.48
C LEU A 541 -10.96 -20.00 -11.76
N ASP A 542 -12.14 -20.60 -11.89
CA ASP A 542 -13.36 -20.21 -11.17
C ASP A 542 -13.40 -20.70 -9.71
N ALA A 543 -12.30 -21.27 -9.21
CA ALA A 543 -12.17 -21.85 -7.87
C ALA A 543 -13.19 -22.97 -7.57
N ILE A 544 -13.65 -23.66 -8.61
CA ILE A 544 -14.51 -24.84 -8.56
C ILE A 544 -13.64 -26.10 -8.50
N ASP A 545 -14.13 -27.16 -7.86
CA ASP A 545 -13.44 -28.46 -7.84
C ASP A 545 -13.35 -29.07 -9.25
N TRP A 546 -12.17 -28.95 -9.84
CA TRP A 546 -11.87 -29.42 -11.19
C TRP A 546 -11.62 -30.93 -11.27
N ARG A 547 -11.59 -31.67 -10.15
CA ARG A 547 -11.18 -33.09 -10.15
C ARG A 547 -12.23 -34.04 -10.73
N ASN A 548 -13.50 -33.65 -10.80
CA ASN A 548 -14.59 -34.53 -11.26
C ASN A 548 -15.55 -33.89 -12.28
N PRO A 549 -15.08 -33.40 -13.43
CA PRO A 549 -15.97 -32.93 -14.49
C PRO A 549 -16.59 -34.14 -15.22
N GLN A 550 -17.91 -34.25 -15.16
CA GLN A 550 -18.64 -35.33 -15.83
C GLN A 550 -19.11 -34.85 -17.21
N GLN A 551 -18.56 -35.43 -18.29
CA GLN A 551 -19.14 -35.28 -19.62
C GLN A 551 -20.30 -36.26 -19.75
N THR A 552 -21.50 -35.74 -19.99
CA THR A 552 -22.72 -36.56 -19.98
C THR A 552 -22.79 -37.49 -21.17
N TRP A 553 -22.65 -36.96 -22.39
CA TRP A 553 -22.74 -37.75 -23.62
C TRP A 553 -22.27 -36.93 -24.83
N ARG A 554 -21.59 -37.56 -25.79
CA ARG A 554 -21.22 -36.97 -27.08
C ARG A 554 -21.68 -37.87 -28.23
N PRO A 555 -22.54 -37.41 -29.15
CA PRO A 555 -22.96 -38.21 -30.30
C PRO A 555 -21.76 -38.52 -31.20
N ARG A 556 -21.67 -39.77 -31.66
CA ARG A 556 -20.59 -40.26 -32.54
C ARG A 556 -20.99 -40.34 -34.02
N SER A 557 -22.29 -40.27 -34.30
CA SER A 557 -22.88 -40.20 -35.63
C SER A 557 -23.99 -39.15 -35.62
N ALA A 558 -24.18 -38.47 -36.75
CA ALA A 558 -25.39 -37.71 -37.02
C ALA A 558 -26.44 -38.67 -37.61
N GLY A 559 -26.89 -39.63 -36.79
CA GLY A 559 -27.75 -40.74 -37.19
C GLY A 559 -27.81 -41.77 -36.09
#